data_AF-A0A093YYT2-F1
#
_entry.id   AF-A0A093YYT2-F1
#
_cell.length_a   1.000
_cell.length_b   1.000
_cell.length_c   1.000
_cell.angle_alpha   90.00
_cell.angle_beta   90.00
_cell.angle_gamma   90.00
#
_symmetry.space_group_name_H-M   'P 1'
#
loop_
_entity.id
_entity.type
_entity.pdbx_description
1 polymer ?
#
loop_
_entity_poly.entity_id
_entity_poly.type
_entity_poly.pdbx_seq_one_letter_code
_entity_poly.pdbx_strand_id
1 'polypeptide(L)'
;MTSTTAASAIVADAQLAVASDAQGATHCAFVNGGAPGGAVFVPLTGGNCQVPQILKGDVFVFLASAGPKTGVLTDDITVAGPMVVQIS
;
A
#
# COMPACT_ATOMS: atom_id res chain seq x y z
N MET A 1 32.49 1.53 -5.26
CA MET A 1 31.72 1.93 -4.07
C MET A 1 30.39 2.49 -4.57
N THR A 2 29.33 1.69 -4.57
CA THR A 2 27.98 2.17 -4.89
C THR A 2 27.42 2.84 -3.64
N SER A 3 27.30 4.16 -3.66
CA SER A 3 26.62 4.92 -2.62
C SER A 3 25.14 4.51 -2.59
N THR A 4 24.73 3.75 -1.59
CA THR A 4 23.32 3.58 -1.27
C THR A 4 22.85 4.90 -0.64
N THR A 5 22.22 5.76 -1.44
CA THR A 5 21.44 6.87 -0.91
C THR A 5 20.43 6.30 0.08
N ALA A 6 20.42 6.81 1.32
CA ALA A 6 19.40 6.42 2.29
C ALA A 6 18.02 6.68 1.68
N ALA A 7 17.15 5.68 1.67
CA ALA A 7 15.80 5.84 1.15
C ALA A 7 15.11 6.97 1.93
N SER A 8 14.58 7.97 1.22
CA SER A 8 13.75 9.00 1.84
C SER A 8 12.58 8.35 2.58
N ALA A 9 12.25 8.87 3.76
CA ALA A 9 11.14 8.35 4.53
C ALA A 9 9.83 8.45 3.73
N ILE A 10 9.01 7.40 3.79
CA ILE A 10 7.65 7.43 3.24
C ILE A 10 6.80 8.23 4.22
N VAL A 11 6.20 9.31 3.74
CA VAL A 11 5.33 10.19 4.53
C VAL A 11 3.89 10.05 4.08
N ALA A 12 2.96 10.45 4.94
CA ALA A 12 1.56 10.63 4.56
C ALA A 12 1.45 11.50 3.29
N ASP A 13 0.48 11.18 2.42
CA ASP A 13 0.21 11.88 1.16
C ASP A 13 1.26 11.70 0.05
N ALA A 14 2.38 11.03 0.33
CA ALA A 14 3.38 10.72 -0.68
C ALA A 14 2.81 9.76 -1.76
N GLN A 15 3.36 9.84 -2.96
CA GLN A 15 3.14 8.83 -4.00
C GLN A 15 4.11 7.67 -3.77
N LEU A 16 3.57 6.52 -3.36
CA LEU A 16 4.33 5.28 -3.22
C LEU A 16 4.34 4.55 -4.56
N ALA A 17 5.51 4.46 -5.18
CA ALA A 17 5.71 3.63 -6.35
C ALA A 17 5.77 2.15 -5.95
N VAL A 18 4.97 1.33 -6.61
CA VAL A 18 4.89 -0.10 -6.38
C VAL A 18 5.32 -0.83 -7.64
N ALA A 19 6.51 -1.41 -7.60
CA ALA A 19 7.00 -2.27 -8.67
C ALA A 19 6.52 -3.71 -8.43
N SER A 20 5.70 -4.22 -9.34
CA SER A 20 5.19 -5.60 -9.30
C SER A 20 4.91 -6.09 -10.71
N ASP A 21 5.23 -7.34 -10.99
CA ASP A 21 4.84 -8.01 -12.24
C ASP A 21 3.41 -8.58 -12.18
N ALA A 22 2.73 -8.47 -11.03
CA ALA A 22 1.41 -9.02 -10.83
C ALA A 22 0.34 -8.25 -11.61
N GLN A 23 -0.47 -8.98 -12.38
CA GLN A 23 -1.51 -8.43 -13.23
C GLN A 23 -2.87 -8.40 -12.50
N GLY A 24 -3.74 -7.48 -12.90
CA GLY A 24 -5.12 -7.39 -12.37
C GLY A 24 -5.26 -6.60 -11.07
N ALA A 25 -4.18 -6.02 -10.56
CA ALA A 25 -4.24 -5.08 -9.46
C ALA A 25 -4.86 -3.75 -9.91
N THR A 26 -5.83 -3.26 -9.13
CA THR A 26 -6.49 -1.97 -9.33
C THR A 26 -6.36 -1.06 -8.12
N HIS A 27 -5.98 -1.60 -6.96
CA HIS A 27 -5.84 -0.87 -5.70
C HIS A 27 -4.58 -1.28 -4.95
N CYS A 28 -4.06 -0.37 -4.12
CA CYS A 28 -3.23 -0.73 -2.98
C CYS A 28 -4.10 -0.82 -1.74
N ALA A 29 -3.97 -1.93 -1.00
CA ALA A 29 -4.58 -2.11 0.29
C ALA A 29 -3.51 -1.88 1.37
N PHE A 30 -3.66 -0.78 2.10
CA PHE A 30 -2.81 -0.45 3.24
C PHE A 30 -3.44 -1.00 4.52
N VAL A 31 -2.83 -2.06 5.06
CA VAL A 31 -3.30 -2.78 6.24
C VAL A 31 -2.49 -2.36 7.46
N ASN A 32 -3.16 -1.81 8.47
CA ASN A 32 -2.59 -1.58 9.80
C ASN A 32 -3.70 -1.60 10.87
N GLY A 33 -3.32 -1.82 12.13
CA GLY A 33 -4.29 -1.91 13.24
C GLY A 33 -5.06 -0.62 13.58
N GLY A 34 -4.70 0.51 12.97
CA GLY A 34 -5.35 1.81 13.12
C GLY A 34 -6.32 2.18 12.00
N ALA A 35 -6.39 1.41 10.90
CA ALA A 35 -7.33 1.64 9.81
C ALA A 35 -8.75 1.17 10.18
N PRO A 36 -9.80 2.01 9.99
CA PRO A 36 -11.19 1.56 10.15
C PRO A 36 -11.50 0.40 9.20
N GLY A 37 -11.89 -0.76 9.74
CA GLY A 37 -12.14 -1.98 8.95
C GLY A 37 -10.88 -2.82 8.67
N GLY A 38 -9.68 -2.36 9.06
CA GLY A 38 -8.42 -3.10 8.99
C GLY A 38 -7.54 -2.74 7.80
N ALA A 39 -8.11 -2.26 6.69
CA ALA A 39 -7.39 -1.81 5.52
C ALA A 39 -7.97 -0.53 4.91
N VAL A 40 -7.09 0.34 4.39
CA VAL A 40 -7.46 1.47 3.55
C VAL A 40 -7.10 1.13 2.10
N PHE A 41 -8.10 1.15 1.21
CA PHE A 41 -7.90 0.91 -0.22
C PHE A 41 -7.76 2.24 -0.96
N VAL A 42 -6.70 2.36 -1.76
CA VAL A 42 -6.51 3.50 -2.67
C VAL A 42 -6.31 2.99 -4.10
N PRO A 43 -6.75 3.73 -5.12
CA PRO A 43 -6.55 3.34 -6.52
C PRO A 43 -5.06 3.23 -6.87
N LEU A 44 -4.70 2.16 -7.58
CA LEU A 44 -3.39 2.00 -8.22
C LEU A 44 -3.42 2.70 -9.58
N THR A 45 -2.64 3.77 -9.73
CA THR A 45 -2.60 4.57 -10.97
C THR A 45 -1.17 4.71 -11.48
N GLY A 46 -0.90 4.19 -12.68
CA GLY A 46 0.43 4.24 -13.29
C GLY A 46 1.53 3.58 -12.43
N GLY A 47 1.19 2.53 -11.66
CA GLY A 47 2.12 1.87 -10.74
C GLY A 47 2.34 2.61 -9.41
N ASN A 48 1.55 3.65 -9.11
CA ASN A 48 1.66 4.43 -7.88
C ASN A 48 0.38 4.38 -7.05
N CYS A 49 0.54 4.51 -5.75
CA CYS A 49 -0.54 4.64 -4.78
C CYS A 49 -0.27 5.81 -3.83
N GLN A 50 -1.28 6.66 -3.63
CA GLN A 50 -1.20 7.74 -2.65
C GLN A 50 -1.25 7.14 -1.23
N VAL A 51 -0.28 7.47 -0.40
CA VAL A 51 -0.22 7.01 0.99
C VAL A 51 -1.33 7.70 1.81
N PRO A 52 -2.28 6.95 2.41
CA PRO A 52 -3.34 7.54 3.21
C PRO A 52 -2.82 8.34 4.41
N GLN A 53 -3.42 9.52 4.66
CA GLN A 53 -2.97 10.43 5.72
C GLN A 53 -3.14 9.87 7.14
N ILE A 54 -4.09 8.95 7.33
CA ILE A 54 -4.42 8.35 8.63
C ILE A 54 -3.37 7.32 9.10
N LEU A 55 -2.42 6.95 8.24
CA LEU A 55 -1.49 5.86 8.52
C LEU A 55 -0.14 6.36 9.03
N LYS A 56 0.39 5.61 10.01
CA LYS A 56 1.68 5.82 10.69
C LYS A 56 2.26 4.49 11.13
N GLY A 57 3.59 4.44 11.27
CA GLY A 57 4.33 3.26 11.72
C GLY A 57 4.41 2.19 10.64
N ASP A 58 4.46 0.93 11.07
CA ASP A 58 4.54 -0.21 10.16
C ASP A 58 3.19 -0.46 9.50
N VAL A 59 3.19 -0.47 8.17
CA VAL A 59 2.02 -0.71 7.33
C VAL A 59 2.32 -1.78 6.31
N PHE A 60 1.40 -2.72 6.15
CA PHE A 60 1.50 -3.77 5.14
C PHE A 60 0.73 -3.34 3.91
N VAL A 61 1.41 -3.25 2.77
CA VAL A 61 0.82 -2.89 1.48
C VAL A 61 0.64 -4.13 0.65
N PHE A 62 -0.60 -4.36 0.23
CA PHE A 62 -0.96 -5.40 -0.74
C PHE A 62 -1.45 -4.75 -2.02
N LEU A 63 -1.26 -5.42 -3.14
CA LEU A 63 -1.97 -5.12 -4.37
C LEU A 63 -3.28 -5.91 -4.38
N ALA A 64 -4.39 -5.22 -4.67
CA ALA A 64 -5.72 -5.81 -4.66
C ALA A 64 -6.46 -5.55 -5.97
N SER A 65 -7.32 -6.50 -6.37
CA SER A 65 -8.16 -6.40 -7.57
C SER A 65 -9.44 -5.60 -7.32
N ALA A 66 -9.78 -5.30 -6.06
CA ALA A 66 -10.92 -4.48 -5.66
C ALA A 66 -10.65 -3.71 -4.34
N GLY A 67 -11.41 -2.63 -4.13
CA GLY A 67 -11.37 -1.80 -2.91
C GLY A 67 -12.72 -1.76 -2.18
N PRO A 68 -13.08 -2.78 -1.41
CA PRO A 68 -14.37 -2.82 -0.71
C PRO A 68 -14.44 -1.76 0.39
N LYS A 69 -15.60 -1.10 0.50
CA LYS A 69 -15.86 -0.08 1.53
C LYS A 69 -15.90 -0.63 2.97
N THR A 70 -15.95 -1.96 3.12
CA THR A 70 -15.87 -2.64 4.42
C THR A 70 -14.49 -2.54 5.05
N GLY A 71 -13.46 -2.19 4.28
CA GLY A 71 -12.07 -2.12 4.76
C GLY A 71 -11.42 -3.49 4.94
N VAL A 72 -12.07 -4.58 4.51
CA VAL A 72 -11.56 -5.95 4.68
C VAL A 72 -10.82 -6.38 3.41
N LEU A 73 -9.54 -6.73 3.56
CA LEU A 73 -8.78 -7.44 2.52
C LEU A 73 -9.06 -8.94 2.63
N THR A 74 -9.45 -9.57 1.52
CA THR A 74 -9.69 -11.02 1.43
C THR A 74 -8.74 -11.65 0.43
N ASP A 75 -8.57 -12.97 0.51
CA ASP A 75 -7.72 -13.73 -0.41
C ASP A 75 -8.22 -13.61 -1.86
N ASP A 76 -9.53 -13.63 -2.08
CA ASP A 76 -10.16 -13.52 -3.41
C ASP A 76 -9.79 -12.22 -4.16
N ILE A 77 -9.47 -11.15 -3.42
CA ILE A 77 -9.11 -9.86 -4.01
C ILE A 77 -7.62 -9.55 -3.88
N THR A 78 -6.84 -10.39 -3.20
CA THR A 78 -5.40 -10.18 -3.02
C THR A 78 -4.64 -10.64 -4.25
N VAL A 79 -3.89 -9.73 -4.87
CA VAL A 79 -3.13 -9.99 -6.10
C VAL A 79 -1.65 -10.20 -5.79
N ALA A 80 -1.06 -9.41 -4.90
CA ALA A 80 0.33 -9.54 -4.47
C ALA A 80 0.57 -8.88 -3.09
N GLY A 81 1.65 -9.27 -2.42
CA GLY A 81 2.08 -8.69 -1.13
C GLY A 81 2.35 -9.76 -0.05
N PRO A 82 2.60 -9.34 1.22
CA PRO A 82 2.73 -7.96 1.65
C PRO A 82 4.10 -7.35 1.37
N MET A 83 4.10 -6.05 1.08
CA MET A 83 5.28 -5.19 1.22
C MET A 83 5.16 -4.44 2.55
N VAL A 84 6.17 -4.53 3.41
CA VAL A 84 6.19 -3.78 4.67
C VAL A 84 6.81 -2.42 4.43
N VAL A 85 6.09 -1.35 4.75
CA VAL A 85 6.58 0.02 4.67
C VAL A 85 6.42 0.72 6.01
N GLN A 86 7.43 1.51 6.38
CA GLN A 86 7.36 2.37 7.56
C GLN A 86 6.93 3.77 7.12
N ILE A 87 5.80 4.24 7.65
CA ILE A 87 5.27 5.58 7.37
C ILE A 87 5.54 6.50 8.56
N SER A 88 6.26 7.61 8.31
CA SER A 88 6.54 8.67 9.29
C SER A 88 5.54 9.84 9.23
#